data_AF-A0A952D0H8-F1
#
_entry.id   AF-A0A952D0H8-F1
#
_cell.length_a   1.000
_cell.length_b   1.000
_cell.length_c   1.000
_cell.angle_alpha   90.00
_cell.angle_beta   90.00
_cell.angle_gamma   90.00
#
_symmetry.space_group_name_H-M   'P 1'
#
loop_
_entity.id
_entity.type
_entity.pdbx_description
1 polymer ?
#
loop_
_entity_poly.entity_id
_entity_poly.type
_entity_poly.pdbx_seq_one_letter_code
_entity_poly.pdbx_strand_id
1 'polypeptide(L)'
;MEDAVRIVGRRKEREITFHASGEALVEGARFTADLRRLPGAGSTFIPKGVYRFRTHEEADRQRRECLAAGMAVLALERSRR
;
A
#
# COMPACT_ATOMS: atom_id res chain seq x y z
N MET A 1 8.49 -11.82 26.66
CA MET A 1 9.01 -10.51 26.24
C MET A 1 8.03 -10.00 25.21
N GLU A 2 7.08 -9.16 25.62
CA GLU A 2 6.13 -8.56 24.67
C GLU A 2 6.92 -7.52 23.85
N ASP A 3 7.19 -7.84 22.58
CA ASP A 3 7.70 -6.86 21.64
C ASP A 3 6.63 -5.77 21.47
N ALA A 4 6.87 -4.60 22.08
CA ALA A 4 5.99 -3.46 21.96
C ALA A 4 5.85 -3.07 20.48
N VAL A 5 4.61 -3.06 19.96
CA VAL A 5 4.31 -2.68 18.58
C VAL A 5 4.80 -1.25 18.35
N ARG A 6 5.84 -1.10 17.53
CA ARG A 6 6.33 0.22 17.12
C ARG A 6 5.35 0.82 16.12
N ILE A 7 4.58 1.82 16.55
CA ILE A 7 3.70 2.58 15.65
C ILE A 7 4.57 3.44 14.74
N VAL A 8 4.57 3.15 13.43
CA VAL A 8 5.25 3.94 12.42
C VAL A 8 4.23 4.83 11.70
N GLY A 9 4.27 6.13 12.03
CA GLY A 9 3.34 7.13 11.50
C GLY A 9 2.03 7.24 12.27
N ARG A 10 1.38 8.40 12.18
CA ARG A 10 0.04 8.65 12.73
C ARG A 10 -0.83 9.24 11.64
N ARG A 11 -2.02 8.69 11.44
CA ARG A 11 -3.03 9.23 10.53
C ARG A 11 -4.13 9.86 11.36
N LYS A 12 -4.50 11.10 11.04
CA LYS A 12 -5.76 11.68 11.53
C LYS A 12 -6.87 11.16 10.64
N GLU A 13 -7.71 10.27 11.16
CA GLU A 13 -8.94 9.91 10.46
C GLU A 13 -9.86 11.13 10.36
N ARG A 14 -10.47 11.28 9.19
CA ARG A 14 -11.43 12.36 8.94
C ARG A 14 -12.83 11.78 9.01
N GLU A 15 -13.73 12.54 9.62
CA GLU A 15 -15.15 12.21 9.67
C GLU A 15 -15.76 12.20 8.26
N ILE A 16 -16.66 11.26 8.01
CA ILE A 16 -17.40 11.19 6.74
C ILE A 16 -18.38 12.36 6.71
N THR A 17 -18.32 13.18 5.67
CA THR A 17 -19.17 14.37 5.51
C THR A 17 -19.92 14.33 4.18
N PHE A 18 -21.12 14.90 4.16
CA PHE A 18 -21.94 15.07 2.96
C PHE A 18 -21.54 16.30 2.12
N HIS A 19 -20.66 17.16 2.66
CA HIS A 19 -20.25 18.40 2.00
C HIS A 19 -18.83 18.30 1.46
N ALA A 20 -18.65 18.67 0.20
CA ALA A 20 -17.33 18.76 -0.42
C ALA A 20 -16.52 19.92 0.19
N SER A 21 -15.20 19.72 0.35
CA SER A 21 -14.28 20.75 0.82
C SER A 21 -12.99 20.73 0.00
N GLY A 22 -12.61 21.90 -0.54
CA GLY A 22 -11.36 22.07 -1.28
C GLY A 22 -10.12 21.85 -0.39
N GLU A 23 -10.16 22.29 0.86
CA GLU A 23 -9.08 22.07 1.82
C GLU A 23 -8.88 20.57 2.11
N ALA A 24 -10.00 19.83 2.26
CA ALA A 24 -9.95 18.38 2.46
C ALA A 24 -9.37 17.66 1.22
N LEU A 25 -9.70 18.12 0.01
CA LEU A 25 -9.13 17.58 -1.22
C LEU A 25 -7.61 17.81 -1.29
N VAL A 26 -7.16 19.02 -1.00
CA VAL A 26 -5.72 19.36 -0.98
C VAL A 26 -4.97 18.51 0.04
N GLU A 27 -5.50 18.33 1.24
CA GLU A 27 -4.89 17.47 2.25
C GLU A 27 -4.82 16.01 1.79
N GLY A 28 -5.92 15.46 1.26
CA GLY A 28 -5.96 14.09 0.75
C GLY A 28 -4.98 13.86 -0.41
N ALA A 29 -4.82 14.86 -1.29
CA ALA A 29 -3.86 14.82 -2.39
C ALA A 29 -2.40 14.79 -1.87
N ARG A 30 -2.06 15.64 -0.90
CA ARG A 30 -0.73 15.66 -0.27
C ARG A 30 -0.42 14.34 0.42
N PHE A 31 -1.35 13.83 1.21
CA PHE A 31 -1.20 12.53 1.88
C PHE A 31 -0.97 11.39 0.87
N THR A 32 -1.75 11.35 -0.20
CA THR A 32 -1.59 10.34 -1.26
C THR A 32 -0.23 10.47 -1.96
N ALA A 33 0.23 11.70 -2.21
CA ALA A 33 1.54 11.95 -2.80
C ALA A 33 2.69 11.48 -1.90
N ASP A 34 2.59 11.71 -0.59
CA ASP A 34 3.58 11.23 0.38
C ASP A 34 3.56 9.71 0.52
N LEU A 35 2.38 9.08 0.51
CA LEU A 35 2.28 7.62 0.49
C LEU A 35 2.99 7.02 -0.73
N ARG A 36 2.88 7.64 -1.92
CA ARG A 36 3.58 7.17 -3.13
C ARG A 36 5.11 7.19 -3.00
N ARG A 37 5.67 7.97 -2.06
CA ARG A 37 7.12 8.01 -1.78
C ARG A 37 7.58 6.84 -0.91
N LEU A 38 6.66 6.15 -0.24
CA LEU A 38 7.02 5.00 0.57
C LEU A 38 7.60 3.90 -0.32
N PRO A 39 8.65 3.19 0.15
CA PRO A 39 9.25 2.12 -0.62
C PRO A 39 8.23 1.03 -1.00
N GLY A 40 8.03 0.83 -2.30
CA GLY A 40 7.04 -0.11 -2.84
C GLY A 40 5.63 0.44 -3.04
N ALA A 41 5.29 1.64 -2.54
CA ALA A 41 3.94 2.18 -2.63
C ALA A 41 3.53 2.64 -4.05
N GLY A 42 4.47 2.71 -4.99
CA GLY A 42 4.19 2.93 -6.41
C GLY A 42 3.78 1.68 -7.19
N SER A 43 3.83 0.49 -6.56
CA SER A 43 3.58 -0.78 -7.22
C SER A 43 2.65 -1.67 -6.40
N THR A 44 1.73 -2.34 -7.07
CA THR A 44 0.99 -3.46 -6.47
C THR A 44 1.78 -4.77 -6.58
N PHE A 45 2.91 -4.75 -7.31
CA PHE A 45 3.68 -5.91 -7.75
C PHE A 45 2.90 -6.93 -8.60
N ILE A 46 1.65 -6.62 -8.93
CA ILE A 46 0.82 -7.42 -9.82
C ILE A 46 1.08 -6.94 -11.25
N PRO A 47 1.58 -7.81 -12.14
CA PRO A 47 1.76 -7.46 -13.54
C PRO A 47 0.45 -7.00 -14.18
N LYS A 48 0.52 -6.10 -15.16
CA LYS A 48 -0.67 -5.74 -15.94
C LYS A 48 -1.08 -6.93 -16.79
N GLY A 49 -2.36 -7.31 -16.73
CA GLY A 49 -2.89 -8.44 -17.48
C GLY A 49 -4.36 -8.70 -17.18
N VAL A 50 -4.93 -9.66 -17.89
CA VAL A 50 -6.29 -10.17 -17.63
C VAL A 50 -6.17 -11.42 -16.77
N TYR A 51 -6.78 -11.39 -15.59
CA TYR A 51 -6.81 -12.50 -14.66
C TYR A 51 -8.22 -13.06 -14.55
N ARG A 52 -8.36 -14.38 -14.56
CA ARG A 52 -9.62 -15.09 -14.32
C ARG A 52 -9.37 -16.15 -13.26
N PHE A 53 -9.93 -15.95 -12.08
CA PHE A 53 -9.83 -16.86 -10.95
C PHE A 53 -11.17 -17.55 -10.75
N ARG A 54 -11.15 -18.82 -10.32
CA ARG A 54 -12.38 -19.58 -10.04
C ARG A 54 -12.93 -19.25 -8.66
N THR A 55 -12.05 -18.87 -7.73
CA THR A 55 -12.43 -18.50 -6.37
C THR A 55 -11.66 -17.27 -5.88
N HIS A 56 -12.15 -16.64 -4.82
CA HIS A 56 -11.47 -15.50 -4.18
C HIS A 56 -10.14 -15.93 -3.55
N GLU A 57 -10.05 -17.16 -3.02
CA GLU A 57 -8.82 -17.69 -2.43
C GLU A 57 -7.70 -17.81 -3.47
N GLU A 58 -8.02 -18.14 -4.72
CA GLU A 58 -7.04 -18.15 -5.81
C GLU A 58 -6.53 -16.75 -6.13
N ALA A 59 -7.44 -15.76 -6.17
CA ALA A 59 -7.08 -14.37 -6.37
C ALA A 59 -6.20 -13.84 -5.21
N ASP A 60 -6.56 -14.17 -3.97
CA ASP A 60 -5.79 -13.78 -2.78
C ASP A 60 -4.43 -14.45 -2.70
N ARG A 61 -4.33 -15.71 -3.13
CA ARG A 61 -3.03 -16.39 -3.24
C ARG A 61 -2.14 -15.70 -4.27
N GLN A 62 -2.64 -15.44 -5.47
CA GLN A 62 -1.88 -14.72 -6.51
C GLN A 62 -1.44 -13.33 -6.04
N ARG A 63 -2.33 -12.59 -5.39
CA ARG A 63 -2.01 -11.27 -4.81
C ARG A 63 -0.88 -11.37 -3.77
N ARG A 64 -0.94 -12.36 -2.86
CA ARG A 64 0.10 -12.57 -1.85
C ARG A 64 1.43 -12.96 -2.46
N GLU A 65 1.44 -13.84 -3.46
CA GLU A 65 2.66 -14.26 -4.17
C GLU A 65 3.35 -13.08 -4.87
N CYS A 66 2.58 -12.26 -5.59
CA CYS A 66 3.09 -11.04 -6.22
C CYS A 66 3.67 -10.07 -5.20
N LEU A 67 2.97 -9.83 -4.09
CA LEU A 67 3.44 -8.95 -3.03
C LEU A 67 4.75 -9.47 -2.41
N ALA A 68 4.81 -10.76 -2.07
CA ALA A 68 6.00 -11.36 -1.47
C ALA A 68 7.22 -11.28 -2.40
N ALA A 69 7.04 -11.62 -3.68
CA ALA A 69 8.10 -11.52 -4.69
C ALA A 69 8.60 -10.07 -4.86
N GLY A 70 7.68 -9.11 -4.96
CA GLY A 70 8.02 -7.70 -5.09
C GLY A 70 8.76 -7.14 -3.87
N MET A 71 8.33 -7.50 -2.67
CA MET A 71 9.00 -7.10 -1.44
C MET A 71 10.40 -7.72 -1.30
N ALA A 72 10.59 -8.97 -1.74
CA ALA A 72 11.89 -9.61 -1.76
C ALA A 72 12.88 -8.87 -2.69
N VAL A 73 12.42 -8.46 -3.89
CA VAL A 73 13.23 -7.64 -4.82
C VAL A 73 13.62 -6.31 -4.16
N LEU A 74 12.67 -5.60 -3.55
CA LEU A 74 12.96 -4.33 -2.88
C LEU A 74 13.93 -4.49 -1.71
N ALA A 75 13.83 -5.57 -0.94
CA ALA A 75 14.74 -5.85 0.16
C ALA A 75 16.17 -6.09 -0.37
N LEU A 76 16.30 -6.85 -1.47
CA LEU A 76 17.57 -7.12 -2.13
C LEU A 76 18.20 -5.85 -2.72
N GLU A 77 17.41 -4.97 -3.31
CA GLU A 77 17.89 -3.68 -3.82
C GLU A 77 18.42 -2.78 -2.70
N ARG A 78 17.80 -2.84 -1.51
CA ARG A 78 18.25 -2.07 -0.34
C ARG A 78 19.50 -2.65 0.31
N SER A 79 19.66 -3.97 0.34
CA SER A 79 20.87 -4.59 0.92
C SER A 79 22.12 -4.40 0.07
N ARG A 80 21.95 -4.01 -1.20
CA ARG A 80 23.04 -3.69 -2.15
C ARG A 80 23.47 -2.21 -2.11
N ARG A 81 22.77 -1.36 -1.36
CA ARG A 81 23.12 0.06 -1.16
C ARG A 81 23.86 0.23 0.16
#